data_AF-A0A1C2JHV5-F1
#
_entry.id   AF-A0A1C2JHV5-F1
#
_cell.length_a   1.000
_cell.length_b   1.000
_cell.length_c   1.000
_cell.angle_alpha   90.00
_cell.angle_beta   90.00
_cell.angle_gamma   90.00
#
_symmetry.space_group_name_H-M   'P 1'
#
loop_
_entity.id
_entity.type
_entity.pdbx_description
1 polymer ?
#
loop_
_entity_poly.entity_id
_entity_poly.type
_entity_poly.pdbx_seq_one_letter_code
_entity_poly.pdbx_strand_id
1 'polypeptide(L)' 'MTTLKERLLEAEWAGYHWAMEHPDATSEDVENACDNYYPQAISGVLAYAFERGWAMAREGKTPEPME' A
#
# COMPACT_ATOMS: atom_id res chain seq x y z
N MET A 1 -6.92 -13.80 -14.56
CA MET A 1 -5.68 -13.02 -14.80
C MET A 1 -5.93 -11.68 -14.14
N THR A 2 -5.22 -11.36 -13.06
CA THR A 2 -5.46 -10.11 -12.31
C THR A 2 -5.07 -8.92 -13.16
N THR A 3 -5.95 -7.92 -13.22
CA THR A 3 -5.75 -6.67 -13.93
C THR A 3 -4.80 -5.75 -13.17
N LEU A 4 -4.25 -4.74 -13.85
CA LEU A 4 -3.46 -3.72 -13.18
C LEU A 4 -4.28 -2.96 -12.13
N LYS A 5 -5.57 -2.69 -12.40
CA LYS A 5 -6.49 -2.05 -11.45
C LYS A 5 -6.61 -2.86 -10.15
N GLU A 6 -6.87 -4.16 -10.26
CA GLU A 6 -6.98 -5.05 -9.10
C GLU A 6 -5.69 -5.09 -8.29
N ARG A 7 -4.53 -5.21 -8.95
CA ARG A 7 -3.22 -5.21 -8.27
C ARG A 7 -2.90 -3.91 -7.56
N LEU A 8 -3.30 -2.77 -8.15
CA LEU A 8 -3.16 -1.47 -7.49
C LEU A 8 -4.01 -1.42 -6.24
N LEU A 9 -5.28 -1.83 -6.34
CA LEU A 9 -6.20 -1.81 -5.22
C LEU A 9 -5.78 -2.76 -4.09
N GLU A 10 -5.27 -3.94 -4.43
CA GLU A 10 -4.65 -4.88 -3.48
C GLU A 10 -3.47 -4.22 -2.75
N ALA A 11 -2.64 -3.46 -3.47
CA ALA A 11 -1.51 -2.77 -2.86
C ALA A 11 -1.93 -1.64 -1.91
N GLU A 12 -2.98 -0.89 -2.25
CA GLU A 12 -3.55 0.11 -1.34
C GLU A 12 -4.10 -0.53 -0.06
N TRP A 13 -4.84 -1.63 -0.19
CA TRP A 13 -5.33 -2.35 0.97
C TRP A 13 -4.19 -2.91 1.82
N ALA A 14 -3.13 -3.41 1.20
CA ALA A 14 -1.94 -3.85 1.91
C ALA A 14 -1.31 -2.69 2.71
N GLY A 15 -1.15 -1.51 2.10
CA GLY A 15 -0.62 -0.33 2.79
C GLY A 15 -1.52 0.17 3.91
N TYR A 16 -2.84 0.17 3.70
CA TYR A 16 -3.83 0.54 4.70
C TYR A 16 -3.79 -0.40 5.91
N HIS A 17 -3.79 -1.71 5.68
CA HIS A 17 -3.70 -2.70 6.76
C HIS A 17 -2.37 -2.63 7.49
N TRP A 18 -1.27 -2.49 6.75
CA TRP A 18 0.05 -2.37 7.34
C TRP A 18 0.15 -1.13 8.24
N ALA A 19 -0.45 0.01 7.86
CA ALA A 19 -0.52 1.20 8.71
C ALA A 19 -1.26 0.97 10.03
N MET A 20 -2.32 0.17 10.03
CA MET A 20 -3.05 -0.18 11.25
C MET A 20 -2.23 -1.09 12.18
N GLU A 21 -1.39 -1.96 11.60
CA GLU A 21 -0.49 -2.84 12.34
C GLU A 21 0.75 -2.09 12.86
N HIS A 22 1.14 -1.00 12.19
CA HIS A 22 2.33 -0.19 12.48
C HIS A 22 1.98 1.29 12.66
N PRO A 23 1.24 1.66 13.73
CA PRO A 23 0.71 3.02 13.91
C PRO A 23 1.79 4.09 14.08
N ASP A 24 2.98 3.70 14.55
CA ASP A 24 4.13 4.59 14.78
C ASP A 24 5.17 4.53 13.65
N ALA A 25 4.85 3.89 12.51
CA ALA A 25 5.76 3.75 11.38
C ALA A 25 6.23 5.11 10.85
N THR A 26 7.54 5.23 10.64
CA THR A 26 8.17 6.36 9.98
C THR A 26 8.10 6.20 8.45
N SER A 27 8.45 7.26 7.72
CA SER A 27 8.56 7.18 6.26
C SER A 27 9.58 6.14 5.79
N GLU A 28 10.68 5.96 6.53
CA GLU A 28 11.69 4.95 6.21
C GLU A 28 11.15 3.52 6.43
N ASP A 29 10.33 3.30 7.45
CA ASP A 29 9.68 2.00 7.67
C ASP A 29 8.71 1.66 6.53
N VAL A 30 8.01 2.67 5.99
CA VAL A 30 7.10 2.52 4.85
C VAL A 30 7.86 2.18 3.58
N GLU A 31 8.95 2.90 3.28
CA GLU A 31 9.80 2.60 2.12
C GLU A 31 10.36 1.18 2.19
N ASN A 32 10.87 0.77 3.36
CA ASN A 32 11.34 -0.59 3.58
C ASN A 32 10.22 -1.64 3.43
N ALA A 33 8.99 -1.33 3.89
CA ALA A 33 7.84 -2.21 3.67
C ALA A 33 7.51 -2.33 2.18
N CYS A 34 7.47 -1.23 1.45
CA CYS A 34 7.24 -1.21 0.00
C CYS A 34 8.23 -2.10 -0.76
N ASP A 35 9.53 -2.00 -0.45
CA ASP A 35 10.58 -2.79 -1.08
C ASP A 35 10.44 -4.29 -0.80
N ASN A 36 10.01 -4.65 0.42
CA ASN A 36 9.75 -6.04 0.79
C ASN A 36 8.50 -6.61 0.10
N TYR A 37 7.43 -5.83 -0.01
CA TYR A 37 6.18 -6.26 -0.65
C TYR A 37 6.29 -6.30 -2.17
N TYR A 38 7.08 -5.41 -2.78
CA TYR A 38 7.15 -5.26 -4.24
C TYR A 38 8.61 -5.11 -4.73
N PRO A 39 9.37 -6.21 -4.92
CA PRO A 39 10.79 -6.15 -5.29
C PRO A 39 11.11 -5.99 -6.81
N GLN A 40 10.14 -5.82 -7.72
CA GLN A 40 10.37 -5.85 -9.19
C GLN A 40 9.64 -4.74 -9.94
N ALA A 41 10.19 -4.21 -11.05
CA ALA A 41 9.74 -3.10 -11.95
C ALA A 41 8.26 -2.61 -11.98
N ILE A 42 7.26 -3.47 -11.75
CA ILE A 42 5.88 -3.04 -11.44
C ILE A 42 5.80 -2.41 -10.03
N SER A 43 6.88 -2.49 -9.26
CA SER A 43 7.01 -2.10 -7.87
C SER A 43 6.85 -0.62 -7.65
N GLY A 44 7.37 0.24 -8.52
CA GLY A 44 7.21 1.69 -8.31
C GLY A 44 5.73 2.09 -8.27
N VAL A 45 4.90 1.50 -9.12
CA VAL A 45 3.46 1.80 -9.17
C VAL A 45 2.71 1.13 -8.02
N LEU A 46 3.09 -0.09 -7.65
CA LEU A 46 2.47 -0.81 -6.51
C LEU A 46 2.91 -0.26 -5.15
N ALA A 47 4.17 0.13 -4.99
CA ALA A 47 4.71 0.83 -3.82
C ALA A 47 4.03 2.18 -3.64
N TYR A 48 3.84 2.94 -4.73
CA TYR A 48 3.05 4.16 -4.66
C TYR A 48 1.60 3.90 -4.21
N ALA A 49 0.96 2.85 -4.72
CA ALA A 49 -0.38 2.47 -4.27
C ALA A 49 -0.39 2.05 -2.78
N PHE A 50 0.62 1.33 -2.33
CA PHE A 50 0.80 0.97 -0.92
C PHE A 50 0.97 2.21 -0.04
N GLU A 51 1.88 3.12 -0.38
CA GLU A 51 2.06 4.40 0.32
C GLU A 51 0.76 5.21 0.37
N ARG A 52 -0.01 5.20 -0.73
CA ARG A 52 -1.33 5.84 -0.79
C ARG A 52 -2.29 5.22 0.22
N GLY A 53 -2.37 3.89 0.28
CA GLY A 53 -3.17 3.17 1.26
C GLY A 53 -2.76 3.44 2.71
N TRP A 54 -1.45 3.47 2.96
CA TRP A 54 -0.90 3.85 4.27
C TRP A 54 -1.30 5.28 4.67
N ALA A 55 -1.19 6.24 3.75
CA ALA A 55 -1.59 7.62 3.98
C ALA A 55 -3.10 7.73 4.25
N MET A 56 -3.93 6.98 3.51
CA MET A 56 -5.38 6.94 3.74
C MET A 56 -5.71 6.52 5.17
N ALA A 57 -5.06 5.48 5.70
CA ALA A 57 -5.27 5.02 7.08
C ALA A 57 -5.00 6.14 8.09
N ARG A 58 -3.92 6.90 7.89
CA ARG A 58 -3.54 8.03 8.76
C ARG A 58 -4.49 9.22 8.64
N GLU A 59 -5.11 9.40 7.49
CA GLU A 59 -6.14 10.42 7.25
C GLU A 59 -7.56 9.97 7.69
N GLY A 60 -7.71 8.74 8.20
CA GLY A 60 -9.02 8.18 8.56
C GLY A 60 -9.90 7.86 7.34
N LYS A 61 -9.29 7.65 6.17
CA LYS A 61 -9.94 7.27 4.92
C LYS A 61 -9.71 5.78 4.65
N THR A 62 -10.64 5.14 3.95
CA THR A 62 -10.51 3.76 3.51
C THR A 62 -10.29 3.69 2.00
N PRO A 63 -9.47 2.75 1.48
CA PRO A 63 -9.39 2.48 0.05
C PRO A 63 -10.75 2.08 -0.53
N GLU A 64 -10.84 2.10 -1.87
CA GLU A 64 -12.04 1.60 -2.56
C GLU A 64 -12.28 0.11 -2.23
N PRO A 65 -13.54 -0.34 -2.14
CA PRO A 65 -13.82 -1.75 -1.89
C PRO A 65 -13.31 -2.62 -3.05
N MET A 66 -12.79 -3.81 -2.72
CA MET A 66 -12.47 -4.83 -3.73
C MET A 66 -13.79 -5.38 -4.32
N GLU A 67 -13.97 -5.25 -5.63
CA GLU A 67 -15.13 -5.77 -6.38
C GLU A 67 -15.04 -7.29 -6.63
#